data_AF-A0A970JQ12-F1
#
_entry.id   AF-A0A970JQ12-F1
#
_cell.length_a   1.000
_cell.length_b   1.000
_cell.length_c   1.000
_cell.angle_alpha   90.00
_cell.angle_beta   90.00
_cell.angle_gamma   90.00
#
_symmetry.space_group_name_H-M   'P 1'
#
loop_
_entity.id
_entity.type
_entity.pdbx_description
1 polymer ?
#
loop_
_entity_poly.entity_id
_entity_poly.type
_entity_poly.pdbx_seq_one_letter_code
_entity_poly.pdbx_strand_id
1 'polypeptide(L)'
;DEITGPWSKPIYLTSIGFDPALYHDEDGKSYLAILEWETRQGYQAPGHLVIAEVDLTNGGIIGPWHRVTKGFTTRGCAEAPQIYKRQDYYYLLIAAGGTGYGHGVEIGRSKNIFGPYEAHPSGEPIITSAPQHLFSLGDPDAGHFEMYNPNSPMQKAGHGSLVETTTGEWYIAHLMSRPLSGTLLNPLGRETSLQKMRWTKDGWLEMHDGSNLAKMTTEAMEGQVVPAKKSEDHLFDFATNPNLVEFLTPYRKQTSTWFNLTKRPGYLRIHGENSFFSQMNPAILATRATSFHYQVTTKLEFQPDHYSETAGLGLYYDSNNWLYLHLTYSEEAACPMLTVLQAKLGKRVEYPHHRRLMPTGKIELKVIYQNGVAKLAYREDQKWEILIEDIDVSYLSDEGVNGEPGEIGGFTGLFNFIGSVDAHQHDSFADFSYYAVKNVTNA
;
A
#
# COMPACT_ATOMS: atom_id res chain seq x y z
N ASP A 1 -22.82 -6.84 11.43
CA ASP A 1 -23.08 -8.27 11.67
C ASP A 1 -21.96 -9.14 11.11
N GLU A 2 -21.63 -9.05 9.82
CA GLU A 2 -20.54 -9.83 9.21
C GLU A 2 -19.47 -8.94 8.56
N ILE A 3 -18.20 -9.34 8.61
CA ILE A 3 -17.08 -8.59 8.00
C ILE A 3 -17.16 -8.56 6.46
N THR A 4 -17.88 -9.52 5.87
CA THR A 4 -18.11 -9.64 4.42
C THR A 4 -19.33 -8.84 3.94
N GLY A 5 -20.06 -8.19 4.85
CA GLY A 5 -21.21 -7.35 4.55
C GLY A 5 -22.56 -8.07 4.50
N PRO A 6 -23.62 -7.41 3.99
CA PRO A 6 -23.59 -6.09 3.36
C PRO A 6 -23.22 -4.96 4.33
N TRP A 7 -22.37 -4.04 3.88
CA TRP A 7 -22.05 -2.81 4.62
C TRP A 7 -23.22 -1.82 4.53
N SER A 8 -23.43 -1.04 5.61
CA SER A 8 -24.45 0.01 5.62
C SER A 8 -24.11 1.14 4.65
N LYS A 9 -25.07 2.05 4.41
CA LYS A 9 -24.74 3.32 3.78
C LYS A 9 -23.77 4.12 4.68
N PRO A 10 -22.79 4.83 4.11
CA PRO A 10 -21.87 5.64 4.90
C PRO A 10 -22.61 6.79 5.58
N ILE A 11 -22.18 7.13 6.79
CA ILE A 11 -22.65 8.28 7.57
C ILE A 11 -21.54 9.32 7.58
N TYR A 12 -21.86 10.56 7.23
CA TYR A 12 -20.92 11.66 7.30
C TYR A 12 -20.71 12.11 8.76
N LEU A 13 -19.45 12.27 9.17
CA LEU A 13 -19.09 12.78 10.50
C LEU A 13 -18.46 14.18 10.41
N THR A 14 -17.35 14.32 9.71
CA THR A 14 -16.58 15.57 9.61
C THR A 14 -15.60 15.54 8.43
N SER A 15 -14.91 16.65 8.20
CA SER A 15 -13.83 16.80 7.21
C SER A 15 -12.66 17.64 7.75
N ILE A 16 -12.50 17.70 9.08
CA ILE A 16 -11.49 18.54 9.74
C ILE A 16 -10.05 18.04 9.55
N GLY A 17 -9.89 16.76 9.18
CA GLY A 17 -8.61 16.14 8.84
C GLY A 17 -8.79 14.65 8.58
N PHE A 18 -7.77 13.85 8.86
CA PHE A 18 -7.69 12.43 8.54
C PHE A 18 -7.31 11.57 9.76
N ASP A 19 -7.20 10.26 9.51
CA ASP A 19 -7.09 9.20 10.51
C ASP A 19 -8.19 9.22 11.60
N PRO A 20 -9.47 9.19 11.21
CA PRO A 20 -10.55 9.09 12.18
C PRO A 20 -10.53 7.72 12.89
N ALA A 21 -10.62 7.73 14.22
CA ALA A 21 -10.83 6.54 15.02
C ALA A 21 -12.06 6.70 15.91
N LEU A 22 -12.89 5.66 15.92
CA LEU A 22 -14.03 5.56 16.82
C LEU A 22 -13.64 4.81 18.09
N TYR A 23 -13.99 5.39 19.23
CA TYR A 23 -13.89 4.75 20.53
C TYR A 23 -15.30 4.60 21.12
N HIS A 24 -15.60 3.41 21.60
CA HIS A 24 -16.87 3.09 22.25
C HIS A 24 -16.60 2.93 23.75
N ASP A 25 -17.23 3.77 24.56
CA ASP A 25 -17.04 3.72 26.01
C ASP A 25 -18.08 2.81 26.68
N GLU A 26 -17.77 2.39 27.89
CA GLU A 26 -18.60 1.49 28.70
C GLU A 26 -19.90 2.16 29.15
N ASP A 27 -19.97 3.50 29.11
CA ASP A 27 -21.19 4.28 29.41
C ASP A 27 -22.17 4.34 28.23
N GLY A 28 -21.83 3.70 27.10
CA GLY A 28 -22.63 3.67 25.88
C GLY A 28 -22.41 4.84 24.94
N LYS A 29 -21.55 5.81 25.30
CA LYS A 29 -21.16 6.90 24.41
C LYS A 29 -20.12 6.46 23.41
N SER A 30 -20.07 7.15 22.28
CA SER A 30 -19.04 6.98 21.26
C SER A 30 -18.34 8.30 20.99
N TYR A 31 -17.03 8.22 20.77
CA TYR A 31 -16.18 9.38 20.55
C TYR A 31 -15.37 9.20 19.28
N LEU A 32 -15.20 10.27 18.53
CA LEU A 32 -14.32 10.35 17.38
C LEU A 32 -13.05 11.07 17.80
N ALA A 33 -11.92 10.40 17.69
CA ALA A 33 -10.60 11.00 17.72
C ALA A 33 -10.12 11.18 16.27
N ILE A 34 -9.57 12.35 15.95
CA ILE A 34 -9.09 12.64 14.59
C ILE A 34 -8.02 13.73 14.65
N LEU A 35 -7.15 13.78 13.64
CA LEU A 35 -6.28 14.93 13.43
C LEU A 35 -7.10 16.13 12.93
N GLU A 36 -6.97 17.29 13.58
CA GLU A 36 -7.36 18.59 13.04
C GLU A 36 -6.21 19.13 12.16
N TRP A 37 -6.43 19.16 10.85
CA TRP A 37 -5.42 19.58 9.88
C TRP A 37 -5.21 21.10 9.93
N GLU A 38 -3.96 21.51 10.18
CA GLU A 38 -3.58 22.92 10.24
C GLU A 38 -3.03 23.38 8.89
N THR A 39 -3.70 24.33 8.25
CA THR A 39 -3.35 24.83 6.92
C THR A 39 -2.69 26.20 6.94
N ARG A 40 -2.67 26.88 8.09
CA ARG A 40 -2.16 28.24 8.21
C ARG A 40 -0.63 28.23 8.32
N GLN A 41 0.01 29.09 7.54
CA GLN A 41 1.46 29.30 7.60
C GLN A 41 1.90 29.79 8.98
N GLY A 42 3.01 29.25 9.49
CA GLY A 42 3.60 29.63 10.77
C GLY A 42 2.96 28.99 12.00
N TYR A 43 1.96 28.13 11.81
CA TYR A 43 1.42 27.26 12.85
C TYR A 43 2.06 25.88 12.78
N GLN A 44 2.18 25.23 13.93
CA GLN A 44 2.69 23.86 14.01
C GLN A 44 1.77 22.91 13.21
N ALA A 45 2.37 22.22 12.25
CA ALA A 45 1.73 21.17 11.46
C ALA A 45 2.31 19.79 11.82
N PRO A 46 1.53 18.70 11.68
CA PRO A 46 0.07 18.69 11.62
C PRO A 46 -0.51 19.26 12.94
N GLY A 47 -1.76 19.71 12.91
CA GLY A 47 -2.35 20.56 13.96
C GLY A 47 -2.49 19.91 15.34
N HIS A 48 -3.71 19.74 15.83
CA HIS A 48 -3.97 19.05 17.10
C HIS A 48 -4.69 17.73 16.83
N LEU A 49 -4.47 16.77 17.71
CA LEU A 49 -5.41 15.68 17.86
C LEU A 49 -6.63 16.21 18.63
N VAL A 50 -7.81 15.96 18.09
CA VAL A 50 -9.08 16.44 18.63
C VAL A 50 -10.04 15.28 18.90
N ILE A 51 -10.84 15.41 19.96
CA ILE A 51 -11.85 14.41 20.34
C ILE A 51 -13.21 15.10 20.49
N ALA A 52 -14.27 14.47 19.99
CA ALA A 52 -15.65 14.87 20.22
C ALA A 52 -16.58 13.66 20.37
N GLU A 53 -17.69 13.84 21.10
CA GLU A 53 -18.77 12.86 21.18
C GLU A 53 -19.54 12.80 19.84
N VAL A 54 -19.88 11.60 19.39
CA VAL A 54 -20.56 11.38 18.09
C VAL A 54 -21.83 10.56 18.24
N ASP A 55 -22.81 10.87 17.39
CA ASP A 55 -24.01 10.05 17.25
C ASP A 55 -23.85 9.11 16.04
N LEU A 56 -23.65 7.82 16.29
CA LEU A 56 -23.53 6.82 15.23
C LEU A 56 -24.87 6.35 14.66
N THR A 57 -25.98 6.68 15.32
CA THR A 57 -27.33 6.32 14.87
C THR A 57 -27.84 7.33 13.85
N ASN A 58 -27.74 8.63 14.18
CA ASN A 58 -28.23 9.71 13.33
C ASN A 58 -27.10 10.39 12.52
N GLY A 59 -25.85 10.12 12.88
CA GLY A 59 -24.68 10.77 12.30
C GLY A 59 -24.34 12.10 12.96
N GLY A 60 -23.10 12.54 12.75
CA GLY A 60 -22.61 13.85 13.15
C GLY A 60 -21.96 13.91 14.54
N ILE A 61 -21.47 15.10 14.83
CA ILE A 61 -20.77 15.45 16.06
C ILE A 61 -21.78 16.10 17.01
N ILE A 62 -21.95 15.55 18.21
CA ILE A 62 -22.97 15.99 19.18
C ILE A 62 -22.39 16.69 20.42
N GLY A 63 -21.07 16.73 20.55
CA GLY A 63 -20.35 17.49 21.57
C GLY A 63 -19.38 18.53 20.99
N PRO A 64 -18.83 19.43 21.81
CA PRO A 64 -17.75 20.31 21.37
C PRO A 64 -16.48 19.52 21.04
N TRP A 65 -15.66 20.07 20.15
CA TRP A 65 -14.32 19.53 19.88
C TRP A 65 -13.34 19.93 20.98
N HIS A 66 -12.60 18.94 21.48
CA HIS A 66 -11.55 19.14 22.46
C HIS A 66 -10.18 18.87 21.83
N ARG A 67 -9.31 19.88 21.79
CA ARG A 67 -7.90 19.73 21.42
C ARG A 67 -7.15 19.09 22.59
N VAL A 68 -6.59 17.90 22.40
CA VAL A 68 -6.01 17.11 23.49
C VAL A 68 -4.49 17.07 23.49
N THR A 69 -3.85 17.03 22.33
CA THR A 69 -2.38 17.01 22.23
C THR A 69 -1.91 17.36 20.82
N LYS A 70 -0.60 17.61 20.65
CA LYS A 70 0.09 17.70 19.36
C LYS A 70 1.22 16.67 19.22
N GLY A 71 1.20 15.63 20.06
CA GLY A 71 2.31 14.71 20.24
C GLY A 71 2.70 14.60 21.71
N PHE A 72 3.27 13.46 22.08
CA PHE A 72 3.78 13.18 23.42
C PHE A 72 5.31 13.28 23.48
N THR A 73 5.98 13.31 22.32
CA THR A 73 7.42 13.55 22.21
C THR A 73 7.74 14.77 21.33
N THR A 74 9.02 15.00 21.11
CA THR A 74 9.59 16.05 20.24
C THR A 74 9.58 15.69 18.75
N ARG A 75 9.07 14.51 18.36
CA ARG A 75 9.06 14.01 16.96
C ARG A 75 8.08 14.71 16.02
N GLY A 76 7.11 15.48 16.52
CA GLY A 76 6.12 16.12 15.67
C GLY A 76 5.31 15.14 14.82
N CYS A 77 4.67 15.63 13.74
CA CYS A 77 3.92 14.80 12.81
C CYS A 77 2.89 13.86 13.47
N ALA A 78 2.22 14.35 14.51
CA ALA A 78 1.24 13.57 15.27
C ALA A 78 -0.05 13.31 14.47
N GLU A 79 -0.41 12.05 14.31
CA GLU A 79 -1.60 11.58 13.58
C GLU A 79 -2.13 10.26 14.17
N ALA A 80 -3.06 9.58 13.49
CA ALA A 80 -3.57 8.25 13.87
C ALA A 80 -3.98 8.06 15.34
N PRO A 81 -4.81 8.97 15.92
CA PRO A 81 -5.22 8.82 17.32
C PRO A 81 -6.10 7.58 17.51
N GLN A 82 -5.80 6.76 18.50
CA GLN A 82 -6.58 5.59 18.90
C GLN A 82 -6.76 5.59 20.42
N ILE A 83 -7.99 5.45 20.90
CA ILE A 83 -8.30 5.48 22.34
C ILE A 83 -8.56 4.07 22.84
N TYR A 84 -7.95 3.72 23.97
CA TYR A 84 -8.17 2.47 24.70
C TYR A 84 -8.47 2.81 26.15
N LYS A 85 -9.42 2.10 26.78
CA LYS A 85 -9.66 2.23 28.22
C LYS A 85 -9.12 1.01 28.94
N ARG A 86 -8.34 1.26 29.99
CA ARG A 86 -7.81 0.20 30.84
C ARG A 86 -7.69 0.71 32.27
N GLN A 87 -8.34 0.01 33.19
CA GLN A 87 -8.48 0.46 34.58
C GLN A 87 -9.08 1.88 34.61
N ASP A 88 -8.48 2.80 35.37
CA ASP A 88 -8.98 4.17 35.54
C ASP A 88 -8.49 5.16 34.47
N TYR A 89 -7.86 4.67 33.39
CA TYR A 89 -7.24 5.50 32.37
C TYR A 89 -7.79 5.26 30.97
N TYR A 90 -7.98 6.36 30.24
CA TYR A 90 -7.99 6.41 28.79
C TYR A 90 -6.56 6.58 28.30
N TYR A 91 -6.09 5.65 27.46
CA TYR A 91 -4.82 5.72 26.75
C TYR A 91 -5.07 6.25 25.35
N LEU A 92 -4.31 7.25 24.94
CA LEU A 92 -4.29 7.78 23.58
C LEU A 92 -3.00 7.32 22.91
N LEU A 93 -3.13 6.37 22.00
CA LEU A 93 -2.07 5.91 21.12
C LEU A 93 -2.08 6.76 19.85
N ILE A 94 -0.91 7.17 19.37
CA ILE A 94 -0.79 8.05 18.19
C ILE A 94 0.40 7.62 17.33
N ALA A 95 0.38 7.96 16.04
CA ALA A 95 1.58 7.97 15.22
C ALA A 95 2.29 9.32 15.34
N ALA A 96 3.61 9.34 15.18
CA ALA A 96 4.42 10.57 15.20
C ALA A 96 5.69 10.40 14.36
N GLY A 97 6.36 11.52 14.05
CA GLY A 97 7.62 11.52 13.28
C GLY A 97 7.43 11.31 11.77
N GLY A 98 6.20 11.43 11.28
CA GLY A 98 5.87 11.26 9.86
C GLY A 98 5.96 9.81 9.40
N THR A 99 5.28 9.45 8.33
CA THR A 99 5.29 8.06 7.82
C THR A 99 6.62 7.66 7.14
N GLY A 100 7.69 8.42 7.33
CA GLY A 100 9.04 8.16 6.84
C GLY A 100 9.94 7.42 7.82
N TYR A 101 11.24 7.70 7.79
CA TYR A 101 12.22 6.95 8.58
C TYR A 101 12.23 7.36 10.06
N GLY A 102 11.67 8.52 10.40
CA GLY A 102 11.46 9.00 11.77
C GLY A 102 10.20 8.45 12.46
N HIS A 103 9.40 7.64 11.77
CA HIS A 103 8.09 7.18 12.22
C HIS A 103 8.16 6.44 13.57
N GLY A 104 7.12 6.61 14.39
CA GLY A 104 6.96 5.91 15.65
C GLY A 104 5.53 5.88 16.16
N VAL A 105 5.31 5.06 17.18
CA VAL A 105 4.08 5.02 17.97
C VAL A 105 4.35 5.66 19.32
N GLU A 106 3.54 6.65 19.70
CA GLU A 106 3.60 7.29 21.02
C GLU A 106 2.33 6.97 21.82
N ILE A 107 2.43 7.12 23.13
CA ILE A 107 1.30 6.91 24.03
C ILE A 107 1.27 7.96 25.15
N GLY A 108 0.07 8.41 25.46
CA GLY A 108 -0.23 9.15 26.69
C GLY A 108 -1.48 8.59 27.35
N ARG A 109 -1.76 8.99 28.59
CA ARG A 109 -2.98 8.56 29.31
C ARG A 109 -3.63 9.68 30.10
N SER A 110 -4.93 9.57 30.35
CA SER A 110 -5.69 10.52 31.17
C SER A 110 -6.83 9.82 31.90
N LYS A 111 -7.24 10.36 33.05
CA LYS A 111 -8.48 9.91 33.74
C LYS A 111 -9.74 10.51 33.11
N ASN A 112 -9.59 11.46 32.19
CA ASN A 112 -10.67 12.09 31.44
C ASN A 112 -10.38 11.92 29.95
N ILE A 113 -11.35 11.46 29.18
CA ILE A 113 -11.20 11.27 27.73
C ILE A 113 -10.80 12.56 26.99
N PHE A 114 -11.18 13.72 27.53
CA PHE A 114 -10.78 15.03 26.97
C PHE A 114 -9.46 15.57 27.52
N GLY A 115 -8.73 14.75 28.29
CA GLY A 115 -7.44 15.10 28.86
C GLY A 115 -7.51 15.94 30.15
N PRO A 116 -6.38 16.55 30.55
CA PRO A 116 -5.08 16.50 29.88
C PRO A 116 -4.48 15.08 29.91
N TYR A 117 -3.79 14.70 28.85
CA TYR A 117 -3.06 13.43 28.77
C TYR A 117 -1.63 13.61 29.26
N GLU A 118 -1.20 12.77 30.20
CA GLU A 118 0.21 12.65 30.58
C GLU A 118 0.93 11.76 29.55
N ALA A 119 2.13 12.17 29.12
CA ALA A 119 2.97 11.44 28.18
C ALA A 119 3.65 10.24 28.85
N HIS A 120 3.99 9.22 28.06
CA HIS A 120 4.86 8.14 28.51
C HIS A 120 6.20 8.70 29.04
N PRO A 121 6.69 8.24 30.21
CA PRO A 121 7.82 8.86 30.90
C PRO A 121 9.17 8.68 30.19
N SER A 122 9.28 7.79 29.21
CA SER A 122 10.50 7.63 28.40
C SER A 122 10.83 8.89 27.59
N GLY A 123 9.83 9.70 27.22
CA GLY A 123 10.00 10.80 26.27
C GLY A 123 10.29 10.34 24.83
N GLU A 124 10.09 9.05 24.53
CA GLU A 124 10.38 8.40 23.25
C GLU A 124 9.19 7.55 22.78
N PRO A 125 9.05 7.27 21.48
CA PRO A 125 8.10 6.29 20.98
C PRO A 125 8.28 4.94 21.66
N ILE A 126 7.15 4.26 21.89
CA ILE A 126 7.13 2.89 22.39
C ILE A 126 7.49 1.89 21.29
N ILE A 127 7.39 2.28 20.02
CA ILE A 127 7.81 1.53 18.83
C ILE A 127 8.33 2.49 17.78
N THR A 128 9.49 2.16 17.20
CA THR A 128 10.07 2.84 16.04
C THR A 128 11.08 1.92 15.36
N SER A 129 11.49 2.28 14.14
CA SER A 129 12.68 1.72 13.50
C SER A 129 13.95 2.51 13.81
N ALA A 130 13.80 3.74 14.30
CA ALA A 130 14.88 4.71 14.50
C ALA A 130 14.85 5.24 15.94
N PRO A 131 15.45 4.52 16.90
CA PRO A 131 15.36 4.83 18.32
C PRO A 131 16.20 6.05 18.73
N GLN A 132 16.90 6.71 17.79
CA GLN A 132 17.55 7.98 18.09
C GLN A 132 16.48 9.04 18.41
N HIS A 133 16.81 9.95 19.32
CA HIS A 133 15.95 11.08 19.63
C HIS A 133 15.82 12.01 18.42
N LEU A 134 14.61 12.51 18.14
CA LEU A 134 14.32 13.38 17.01
C LEU A 134 13.58 14.63 17.48
N PHE A 135 14.13 15.80 17.16
CA PHE A 135 13.58 17.11 17.50
C PHE A 135 12.96 17.78 16.27
N SER A 136 11.77 17.34 15.88
CA SER A 136 11.08 17.80 14.66
C SER A 136 9.66 18.31 14.93
N LEU A 137 9.34 18.67 16.18
CA LEU A 137 8.06 19.26 16.54
C LEU A 137 7.82 20.56 15.75
N GLY A 138 6.86 20.54 14.82
CA GLY A 138 6.53 21.65 13.94
C GLY A 138 7.35 21.73 12.66
N ASP A 139 8.22 20.75 12.41
CA ASP A 139 8.81 20.51 11.11
C ASP A 139 7.80 19.81 10.20
N PRO A 140 7.53 20.31 8.97
CA PRO A 140 6.66 19.64 8.02
C PRO A 140 7.30 18.43 7.32
N ASP A 141 8.61 18.17 7.49
CA ASP A 141 9.26 16.98 6.92
C ASP A 141 8.68 15.69 7.51
N ALA A 142 7.90 14.96 6.70
CA ALA A 142 7.37 13.65 7.08
C ALA A 142 8.25 12.48 6.63
N GLY A 143 9.33 12.75 5.88
CA GLY A 143 10.24 11.77 5.31
C GLY A 143 11.36 11.39 6.26
N HIS A 144 11.99 12.38 6.92
CA HIS A 144 13.05 12.20 7.91
C HIS A 144 14.13 11.18 7.48
N PHE A 145 14.63 11.29 6.25
CA PHE A 145 15.55 10.30 5.64
C PHE A 145 16.85 10.10 6.42
N GLU A 146 17.27 11.10 7.19
CA GLU A 146 18.39 11.06 8.13
C GLU A 146 18.19 10.04 9.27
N MET A 147 16.94 9.66 9.56
CA MET A 147 16.58 8.68 10.57
C MET A 147 16.65 7.23 10.05
N TYR A 148 17.11 7.01 8.81
CA TYR A 148 17.33 5.66 8.31
C TYR A 148 18.26 4.87 9.23
N ASN A 149 17.78 3.73 9.74
CA ASN A 149 18.55 2.90 10.65
C ASN A 149 19.15 1.69 9.91
N PRO A 150 20.45 1.68 9.54
CA PRO A 150 21.06 0.57 8.81
C PRO A 150 21.11 -0.75 9.62
N ASN A 151 20.90 -0.68 10.94
CA ASN A 151 20.86 -1.86 11.82
C ASN A 151 19.46 -2.47 11.95
N SER A 152 18.45 -1.89 11.30
CA SER A 152 17.09 -2.43 11.28
C SER A 152 16.70 -2.89 9.87
N PRO A 153 16.37 -4.17 9.66
CA PRO A 153 15.79 -4.63 8.38
C PRO A 153 14.36 -4.11 8.17
N MET A 154 13.72 -3.61 9.23
CA MET A 154 12.38 -3.04 9.23
C MET A 154 12.47 -1.53 9.45
N GLN A 155 12.01 -0.74 8.50
CA GLN A 155 12.00 0.72 8.56
C GLN A 155 10.58 1.23 8.80
N LYS A 156 10.47 2.52 9.13
CA LYS A 156 9.20 3.25 9.21
C LYS A 156 8.16 2.65 10.18
N ALA A 157 8.58 1.92 11.21
CA ALA A 157 7.66 1.32 12.16
C ALA A 157 6.86 2.39 12.92
N GLY A 158 5.54 2.42 12.73
CA GLY A 158 4.65 3.42 13.32
C GLY A 158 3.18 3.15 12.97
N HIS A 159 2.29 4.10 13.27
CA HIS A 159 0.85 3.99 12.98
C HIS A 159 0.24 2.69 13.50
N GLY A 160 0.29 2.53 14.83
CA GLY A 160 -0.06 1.28 15.50
C GLY A 160 -1.51 1.20 15.99
N SER A 161 -2.02 -0.02 16.13
CA SER A 161 -3.30 -0.33 16.78
C SER A 161 -3.14 -1.53 17.72
N LEU A 162 -3.65 -1.43 18.94
CA LEU A 162 -3.53 -2.45 19.97
C LEU A 162 -4.66 -3.47 19.90
N VAL A 163 -4.33 -4.70 20.28
CA VAL A 163 -5.29 -5.77 20.52
C VAL A 163 -4.91 -6.52 21.78
N GLU A 164 -5.90 -6.78 22.62
CA GLU A 164 -5.83 -7.76 23.70
C GLU A 164 -6.39 -9.10 23.19
N THR A 165 -5.63 -10.16 23.38
CA THR A 165 -6.04 -11.51 23.00
C THR A 165 -7.02 -12.08 24.02
N THR A 166 -7.68 -13.19 23.67
CA THR A 166 -8.52 -13.94 24.62
C THR A 166 -7.75 -14.53 25.79
N THR A 167 -6.41 -14.56 25.73
CA THR A 167 -5.52 -15.01 26.81
C THR A 167 -5.01 -13.84 27.69
N GLY A 168 -5.41 -12.59 27.38
CA GLY A 168 -4.94 -11.39 28.09
C GLY A 168 -3.55 -10.92 27.67
N GLU A 169 -2.99 -11.50 26.59
CA GLU A 169 -1.74 -11.04 25.99
C GLU A 169 -2.01 -9.82 25.10
N TRP A 170 -1.04 -8.92 25.01
CA TRP A 170 -1.17 -7.68 24.25
C TRP A 170 -0.26 -7.68 23.04
N TYR A 171 -0.81 -7.25 21.92
CA TYR A 171 -0.08 -7.05 20.67
C TYR A 171 -0.42 -5.71 20.06
N ILE A 172 0.51 -5.20 19.27
CA ILE A 172 0.29 -4.01 18.45
C ILE A 172 0.59 -4.35 17.00
N ALA A 173 -0.43 -4.20 16.15
CA ALA A 173 -0.23 -4.17 14.72
C ALA A 173 0.28 -2.78 14.35
N HIS A 174 1.27 -2.69 13.48
CA HIS A 174 1.82 -1.42 13.03
C HIS A 174 2.31 -1.54 11.59
N LEU A 175 2.37 -0.43 10.86
CA LEU A 175 2.97 -0.45 9.53
C LEU A 175 4.49 -0.48 9.62
N MET A 176 5.14 -0.96 8.57
CA MET A 176 6.58 -0.87 8.37
C MET A 176 6.92 -0.91 6.88
N SER A 177 8.17 -0.64 6.51
CA SER A 177 8.66 -0.82 5.15
C SER A 177 10.00 -1.52 5.12
N ARG A 178 10.30 -2.19 4.00
CA ARG A 178 11.59 -2.81 3.72
C ARG A 178 12.22 -2.12 2.50
N PRO A 179 13.35 -1.44 2.66
CA PRO A 179 14.01 -0.80 1.53
C PRO A 179 14.80 -1.82 0.71
N LEU A 180 15.01 -1.51 -0.57
CA LEU A 180 16.00 -2.22 -1.37
C LEU A 180 17.37 -2.06 -0.74
N SER A 181 18.14 -3.15 -0.69
CA SER A 181 19.46 -3.18 -0.06
C SER A 181 20.37 -2.06 -0.57
N GLY A 182 20.94 -1.29 0.35
CA GLY A 182 21.83 -0.16 0.03
C GLY A 182 21.12 1.10 -0.47
N THR A 183 19.79 1.18 -0.37
CA THR A 183 18.99 2.34 -0.82
C THR A 183 17.97 2.77 0.24
N LEU A 184 17.23 3.84 -0.05
CA LEU A 184 16.09 4.33 0.73
C LEU A 184 14.74 4.08 0.01
N LEU A 185 14.72 3.17 -0.97
CA LEU A 185 13.56 2.95 -1.84
C LEU A 185 12.77 1.72 -1.38
N ASN A 186 11.48 1.88 -1.10
CA ASN A 186 10.58 0.84 -0.60
C ASN A 186 9.53 0.45 -1.67
N PRO A 187 9.87 -0.42 -2.64
CA PRO A 187 8.96 -0.77 -3.74
C PRO A 187 7.74 -1.56 -3.29
N LEU A 188 7.81 -2.28 -2.16
CA LEU A 188 6.64 -2.97 -1.58
C LEU A 188 5.71 -2.01 -0.82
N GLY A 189 6.09 -0.73 -0.72
CA GLY A 189 5.38 0.28 0.04
C GLY A 189 5.42 0.03 1.55
N ARG A 190 4.27 0.26 2.19
CA ARG A 190 4.07 0.03 3.63
C ARG A 190 3.35 -1.30 3.84
N GLU A 191 4.01 -2.19 4.55
CA GLU A 191 3.57 -3.52 4.92
C GLU A 191 3.07 -3.53 6.39
N THR A 192 2.39 -4.59 6.81
CA THR A 192 1.92 -4.73 8.20
C THR A 192 2.83 -5.66 8.99
N SER A 193 3.15 -5.28 10.23
CA SER A 193 3.87 -6.10 11.20
C SER A 193 3.16 -6.11 12.55
N LEU A 194 3.62 -6.97 13.46
CA LEU A 194 3.04 -7.20 14.78
C LEU A 194 4.17 -7.26 15.82
N GLN A 195 4.00 -6.61 16.97
CA GLN A 195 4.89 -6.74 18.12
C GLN A 195 4.12 -7.17 19.37
N LYS A 196 4.69 -8.09 20.16
CA LYS A 196 4.20 -8.43 21.50
C LYS A 196 4.50 -7.28 22.46
N MET A 197 3.49 -6.90 23.24
CA MET A 197 3.53 -5.78 24.17
C MET A 197 3.30 -6.26 25.60
N ARG A 198 3.73 -5.47 26.58
CA ARG A 198 3.44 -5.70 28.00
C ARG A 198 3.07 -4.41 28.70
N TRP A 199 2.25 -4.56 29.74
CA TRP A 199 1.94 -3.49 30.67
C TRP A 199 2.92 -3.51 31.85
N THR A 200 3.54 -2.38 32.14
CA THR A 200 4.38 -2.19 33.32
C THR A 200 3.54 -2.10 34.60
N LYS A 201 4.18 -2.23 35.77
CA LYS A 201 3.50 -2.15 37.08
C LYS A 201 2.84 -0.79 37.33
N ASP A 202 3.43 0.27 36.80
CA ASP A 202 2.92 1.64 36.87
C ASP A 202 1.95 1.98 35.73
N GLY A 203 1.55 1.00 34.92
CA GLY A 203 0.47 1.13 33.94
C GLY A 203 0.88 1.82 32.64
N TRP A 204 2.09 1.56 32.14
CA TRP A 204 2.54 1.99 30.83
C TRP A 204 2.72 0.80 29.89
N LEU A 205 2.61 1.07 28.59
CA LEU A 205 2.77 0.05 27.56
C LEU A 205 4.17 0.14 26.98
N GLU A 206 4.85 -0.99 26.88
CA GLU A 206 6.17 -1.12 26.24
C GLU A 206 6.24 -2.43 25.44
N MET A 207 7.21 -2.55 24.52
CA MET A 207 7.45 -3.84 23.86
C MET A 207 7.81 -4.89 24.92
N HIS A 208 7.45 -6.15 24.65
CA HIS A 208 7.60 -7.24 25.61
C HIS A 208 9.04 -7.44 26.11
N ASP A 209 10.04 -7.07 25.31
CA ASP A 209 11.46 -7.18 25.66
C ASP A 209 12.04 -5.91 26.34
N GLY A 210 11.24 -4.86 26.52
CA GLY A 210 11.64 -3.57 27.08
C GLY A 210 12.37 -2.65 26.11
N SER A 211 12.49 -3.01 24.82
CA SER A 211 13.01 -2.11 23.78
C SER A 211 11.89 -1.26 23.17
N ASN A 212 12.25 -0.37 22.25
CA ASN A 212 11.31 0.32 21.36
C ASN A 212 11.66 0.11 19.88
N LEU A 213 12.58 -0.80 19.57
CA LEU A 213 13.02 -1.09 18.21
C LEU A 213 12.18 -2.23 17.65
N ALA A 214 11.37 -1.95 16.62
CA ALA A 214 10.54 -2.94 15.96
C ALA A 214 11.38 -4.08 15.34
N LYS A 215 10.86 -5.30 15.37
CA LYS A 215 11.60 -6.53 15.03
C LYS A 215 10.90 -7.36 13.98
N MET A 216 11.69 -8.06 13.16
CA MET A 216 11.19 -9.00 12.15
C MET A 216 10.52 -10.25 12.73
N THR A 217 10.84 -10.57 13.99
CA THR A 217 10.23 -11.69 14.71
C THR A 217 9.69 -11.20 16.04
N THR A 218 8.52 -11.73 16.40
CA THR A 218 7.90 -11.49 17.70
C THR A 218 7.37 -12.81 18.24
N GLU A 219 7.23 -12.90 19.55
CA GLU A 219 6.74 -14.10 20.20
C GLU A 219 5.24 -14.31 19.91
N ALA A 220 4.87 -15.51 19.47
CA ALA A 220 3.47 -15.86 19.23
C ALA A 220 2.67 -15.90 20.55
N MET A 221 1.35 -15.92 20.43
CA MET A 221 0.44 -16.11 21.57
C MET A 221 0.69 -17.48 22.20
N GLU A 222 0.62 -17.57 23.53
CA GLU A 222 0.90 -18.81 24.24
C GLU A 222 -0.04 -19.93 23.79
N GLY A 223 0.53 -21.12 23.53
CA GLY A 223 -0.23 -22.29 23.10
C GLY A 223 -0.74 -22.26 21.66
N GLN A 224 -0.50 -21.17 20.90
CA GLN A 224 -0.86 -21.12 19.49
C GLN A 224 0.19 -21.79 18.60
N VAL A 225 -0.28 -22.66 17.71
CA VAL A 225 0.56 -23.21 16.64
C VAL A 225 0.54 -22.21 15.49
N VAL A 226 1.70 -21.63 15.17
CA VAL A 226 1.83 -20.77 13.99
C VAL A 226 1.59 -21.65 12.75
N PRO A 227 0.57 -21.38 11.93
CA PRO A 227 0.31 -22.16 10.74
C PRO A 227 1.48 -22.05 9.77
N ALA A 228 1.68 -23.09 8.96
CA ALA A 228 2.65 -23.04 7.88
C ALA A 228 2.36 -21.82 6.99
N LYS A 229 3.43 -21.09 6.62
CA LYS A 229 3.32 -19.95 5.71
C LYS A 229 2.64 -20.40 4.43
N LYS A 230 1.51 -19.77 4.10
CA LYS A 230 0.84 -19.98 2.80
C LYS A 230 1.70 -19.39 1.69
N SER A 231 1.57 -19.92 0.49
CA SER A 231 2.17 -19.28 -0.68
C SER A 231 1.51 -17.92 -0.89
N GLU A 232 2.33 -16.89 -1.11
CA GLU A 232 1.90 -15.55 -1.52
C GLU A 232 1.85 -15.44 -3.06
N ASP A 233 1.85 -16.59 -3.76
CA ASP A 233 1.71 -16.66 -5.20
C ASP A 233 0.26 -16.42 -5.62
N HIS A 234 0.08 -15.73 -6.75
CA HIS A 234 -1.22 -15.58 -7.39
C HIS A 234 -1.25 -16.47 -8.62
N LEU A 235 -2.14 -17.46 -8.68
CA LEU A 235 -2.22 -18.42 -9.79
C LEU A 235 -3.65 -18.54 -10.31
N PHE A 236 -3.96 -17.79 -11.36
CA PHE A 236 -5.26 -17.82 -12.03
C PHE A 236 -5.14 -18.50 -13.39
N ASP A 237 -5.78 -19.65 -13.52
CA ASP A 237 -6.12 -20.25 -14.80
C ASP A 237 -7.60 -19.92 -15.04
N PHE A 238 -7.90 -19.13 -16.07
CA PHE A 238 -9.26 -18.60 -16.23
C PHE A 238 -10.28 -19.63 -16.72
N ALA A 239 -9.84 -20.87 -17.02
CA ALA A 239 -10.73 -21.99 -17.29
C ALA A 239 -11.08 -22.79 -16.02
N THR A 240 -10.17 -22.88 -15.06
CA THR A 240 -10.30 -23.79 -13.90
C THR A 240 -10.32 -23.10 -12.54
N ASN A 241 -9.70 -21.92 -12.41
CA ASN A 241 -9.63 -21.13 -11.18
C ASN A 241 -9.70 -19.61 -11.45
N PRO A 242 -10.87 -19.07 -11.82
CA PRO A 242 -11.02 -17.66 -12.17
C PRO A 242 -11.36 -16.78 -10.95
N ASN A 243 -10.64 -16.91 -9.83
CA ASN A 243 -10.91 -16.11 -8.64
C ASN A 243 -10.53 -14.63 -8.85
N LEU A 244 -11.50 -13.78 -9.19
CA LEU A 244 -11.24 -12.37 -9.49
C LEU A 244 -11.13 -11.46 -8.25
N VAL A 245 -11.44 -11.97 -7.05
CA VAL A 245 -11.50 -11.17 -5.80
C VAL A 245 -10.14 -10.58 -5.42
N GLU A 246 -9.05 -11.23 -5.82
CA GLU A 246 -7.68 -10.80 -5.51
C GLU A 246 -7.18 -9.67 -6.43
N PHE A 247 -7.83 -9.45 -7.58
CA PHE A 247 -7.46 -8.34 -8.45
C PHE A 247 -7.94 -7.02 -7.89
N LEU A 248 -7.14 -5.99 -8.11
CA LEU A 248 -7.43 -4.60 -7.82
C LEU A 248 -7.43 -3.80 -9.12
N THR A 249 -8.17 -2.69 -9.13
CA THR A 249 -8.24 -1.78 -10.28
C THR A 249 -8.20 -0.34 -9.78
N PRO A 250 -7.32 0.53 -10.33
CA PRO A 250 -7.27 1.93 -9.95
C PRO A 250 -8.38 2.74 -10.63
N TYR A 251 -8.92 3.73 -9.93
CA TYR A 251 -9.82 4.77 -10.46
C TYR A 251 -11.15 4.30 -11.10
N ARG A 252 -11.57 3.05 -10.88
CA ARG A 252 -12.86 2.55 -11.37
C ARG A 252 -13.41 1.43 -10.51
N LYS A 253 -14.68 1.08 -10.72
CA LYS A 253 -15.28 -0.12 -10.12
C LYS A 253 -15.03 -1.34 -11.00
N GLN A 254 -14.94 -2.50 -10.36
CA GLN A 254 -14.94 -3.78 -11.07
C GLN A 254 -16.35 -4.09 -11.55
N THR A 255 -16.56 -4.06 -12.86
CA THR A 255 -17.86 -4.33 -13.50
C THR A 255 -17.67 -5.20 -14.72
N SER A 256 -18.67 -6.03 -15.03
CA SER A 256 -18.63 -6.96 -16.17
C SER A 256 -18.62 -6.28 -17.54
N THR A 257 -18.76 -4.96 -17.58
CA THR A 257 -18.83 -4.15 -18.80
C THR A 257 -17.47 -3.99 -19.48
N TRP A 258 -16.38 -3.97 -18.71
CA TRP A 258 -15.03 -3.73 -19.23
C TRP A 258 -14.08 -4.92 -19.04
N PHE A 259 -14.38 -5.84 -18.12
CA PHE A 259 -13.79 -7.17 -18.14
C PHE A 259 -14.82 -8.23 -17.84
N ASN A 260 -14.64 -9.45 -18.36
CA ASN A 260 -15.53 -10.57 -18.05
C ASN A 260 -14.88 -11.92 -18.39
N LEU A 261 -15.49 -12.99 -17.87
CA LEU A 261 -15.12 -14.39 -18.14
C LEU A 261 -16.15 -15.09 -19.04
N THR A 262 -17.18 -14.37 -19.49
CA THR A 262 -18.39 -14.97 -20.10
C THR A 262 -18.43 -14.85 -21.61
N LYS A 263 -17.82 -13.80 -22.19
CA LYS A 263 -17.76 -13.61 -23.65
C LYS A 263 -16.91 -14.68 -24.34
N ARG A 264 -15.90 -15.22 -23.64
CA ARG A 264 -15.07 -16.33 -24.09
C ARG A 264 -14.71 -17.22 -22.88
N PRO A 265 -15.47 -18.29 -22.61
CA PRO A 265 -15.16 -19.21 -21.51
C PRO A 265 -13.73 -19.73 -21.57
N GLY A 266 -13.06 -19.77 -20.42
CA GLY A 266 -11.64 -20.12 -20.32
C GLY A 266 -10.67 -18.95 -20.44
N TYR A 267 -11.17 -17.74 -20.68
CA TYR A 267 -10.37 -16.54 -20.83
C TYR A 267 -10.98 -15.39 -20.02
N LEU A 268 -10.11 -14.55 -19.47
CA LEU A 268 -10.47 -13.23 -18.98
C LEU A 268 -10.35 -12.24 -20.14
N ARG A 269 -11.48 -11.70 -20.59
CA ARG A 269 -11.53 -10.61 -21.57
C ARG A 269 -11.41 -9.28 -20.86
N ILE A 270 -10.53 -8.40 -21.33
CA ILE A 270 -10.44 -6.99 -20.94
C ILE A 270 -10.66 -6.12 -22.18
N HIS A 271 -11.63 -5.22 -22.13
CA HIS A 271 -11.89 -4.23 -23.18
C HIS A 271 -10.93 -3.05 -23.05
N GLY A 272 -10.41 -2.59 -24.19
CA GLY A 272 -9.52 -1.44 -24.22
C GLY A 272 -10.26 -0.17 -23.82
N GLU A 273 -9.63 0.62 -22.95
CA GLU A 273 -10.20 1.84 -22.38
C GLU A 273 -9.16 2.97 -22.39
N ASN A 274 -9.35 3.98 -21.55
CA ASN A 274 -8.43 5.10 -21.42
C ASN A 274 -6.99 4.66 -21.11
N SER A 275 -6.04 5.50 -21.50
CA SER A 275 -4.60 5.29 -21.25
C SER A 275 -4.29 5.10 -19.77
N PHE A 276 -3.15 4.48 -19.45
CA PHE A 276 -2.71 4.30 -18.06
C PHE A 276 -2.24 5.59 -17.38
N PHE A 277 -2.09 6.70 -18.13
CA PHE A 277 -1.97 8.04 -17.54
C PHE A 277 -3.31 8.58 -17.02
N SER A 278 -4.42 8.00 -17.43
CA SER A 278 -5.75 8.45 -17.03
C SER A 278 -6.08 8.02 -15.60
N GLN A 279 -6.54 8.98 -14.81
CA GLN A 279 -7.21 8.72 -13.53
C GLN A 279 -8.73 8.52 -13.69
N MET A 280 -9.17 8.25 -14.92
CA MET A 280 -10.56 7.99 -15.27
C MET A 280 -10.61 6.70 -16.09
N ASN A 281 -11.18 5.63 -15.53
CA ASN A 281 -11.45 4.36 -16.21
C ASN A 281 -10.28 3.70 -16.99
N PRO A 282 -9.03 3.63 -16.49
CA PRO A 282 -8.03 2.77 -17.11
C PRO A 282 -8.46 1.29 -17.00
N ALA A 283 -8.27 0.46 -18.02
CA ALA A 283 -8.57 -0.98 -17.94
C ALA A 283 -7.35 -1.76 -17.42
N ILE A 284 -7.15 -1.69 -16.10
CA ILE A 284 -6.06 -2.34 -15.36
C ILE A 284 -6.67 -3.32 -14.34
N LEU A 285 -6.21 -4.57 -14.39
CA LEU A 285 -6.39 -5.57 -13.33
C LEU A 285 -5.02 -5.94 -12.78
N ALA A 286 -4.81 -5.74 -11.48
CA ALA A 286 -3.50 -5.88 -10.85
C ALA A 286 -3.52 -6.64 -9.52
N THR A 287 -2.41 -7.28 -9.16
CA THR A 287 -2.14 -7.78 -7.80
C THR A 287 -0.91 -7.09 -7.22
N ARG A 288 -0.79 -7.05 -5.89
CA ARG A 288 0.38 -6.45 -5.22
C ARG A 288 1.63 -7.29 -5.46
N ALA A 289 2.78 -6.64 -5.57
CA ALA A 289 4.05 -7.31 -5.34
C ALA A 289 4.23 -7.55 -3.83
N THR A 290 4.57 -8.77 -3.44
CA THR A 290 4.76 -9.17 -2.03
C THR A 290 6.18 -9.67 -1.73
N SER A 291 7.06 -9.65 -2.74
CA SER A 291 8.44 -10.13 -2.69
C SER A 291 9.38 -9.21 -3.49
N PHE A 292 10.65 -9.18 -3.10
CA PHE A 292 11.70 -8.52 -3.90
C PHE A 292 12.20 -9.36 -5.07
N HIS A 293 11.81 -10.64 -5.13
CA HIS A 293 12.19 -11.60 -6.16
C HIS A 293 10.95 -12.40 -6.57
N TYR A 294 10.47 -12.16 -7.78
CA TYR A 294 9.32 -12.87 -8.32
C TYR A 294 9.29 -12.78 -9.84
N GLN A 295 8.43 -13.57 -10.45
CA GLN A 295 8.08 -13.41 -11.86
C GLN A 295 6.56 -13.31 -12.00
N VAL A 296 6.11 -12.47 -12.94
CA VAL A 296 4.73 -12.44 -13.40
C VAL A 296 4.67 -12.91 -14.85
N THR A 297 3.67 -13.73 -15.15
CA THR A 297 3.46 -14.33 -16.47
C THR A 297 1.98 -14.30 -16.85
N THR A 298 1.71 -14.11 -18.14
CA THR A 298 0.36 -14.20 -18.71
C THR A 298 0.44 -14.71 -20.15
N LYS A 299 -0.69 -15.21 -20.66
CA LYS A 299 -0.85 -15.55 -22.07
C LYS A 299 -1.98 -14.74 -22.67
N LEU A 300 -1.63 -13.93 -23.67
CA LEU A 300 -2.44 -12.91 -24.30
C LEU A 300 -2.80 -13.33 -25.74
N GLU A 301 -4.06 -13.08 -26.13
CA GLU A 301 -4.50 -13.01 -27.51
C GLU A 301 -5.07 -11.61 -27.79
N PHE A 302 -4.49 -10.89 -28.74
CA PHE A 302 -4.87 -9.52 -29.10
C PHE A 302 -4.61 -9.23 -30.58
N GLN A 303 -5.58 -8.58 -31.23
CA GLN A 303 -5.53 -8.24 -32.66
C GLN A 303 -5.86 -6.75 -32.82
N PRO A 304 -4.90 -5.85 -32.52
CA PRO A 304 -5.10 -4.43 -32.74
C PRO A 304 -5.12 -4.13 -34.23
N ASP A 305 -5.95 -3.20 -34.65
CA ASP A 305 -5.95 -2.65 -36.02
C ASP A 305 -5.43 -1.20 -36.10
N HIS A 306 -5.18 -0.59 -34.94
CA HIS A 306 -4.62 0.74 -34.82
C HIS A 306 -3.50 0.80 -33.75
N TYR A 307 -2.49 1.65 -33.94
CA TYR A 307 -1.33 1.74 -33.03
C TYR A 307 -1.67 2.28 -31.63
N SER A 308 -2.86 2.87 -31.46
CA SER A 308 -3.35 3.34 -30.16
C SER A 308 -4.12 2.27 -29.37
N GLU A 309 -4.25 1.08 -29.94
CA GLU A 309 -4.78 -0.09 -29.27
C GLU A 309 -3.61 -0.90 -28.72
N THR A 310 -3.66 -1.20 -27.42
CA THR A 310 -2.60 -1.95 -26.74
C THR A 310 -3.17 -2.95 -25.75
N ALA A 311 -2.48 -4.07 -25.55
CA ALA A 311 -2.78 -5.03 -24.51
C ALA A 311 -1.53 -5.76 -24.04
N GLY A 312 -1.41 -6.05 -22.74
CA GLY A 312 -0.15 -6.57 -22.22
C GLY A 312 -0.10 -6.79 -20.72
N LEU A 313 1.14 -6.89 -20.25
CA LEU A 313 1.56 -7.17 -18.88
C LEU A 313 2.55 -6.10 -18.42
N GLY A 314 2.51 -5.73 -17.15
CA GLY A 314 3.42 -4.70 -16.64
C GLY A 314 3.53 -4.58 -15.14
N LEU A 315 4.28 -3.56 -14.73
CA LEU A 315 4.43 -3.07 -13.36
C LEU A 315 3.75 -1.71 -13.25
N TYR A 316 3.02 -1.46 -12.17
CA TYR A 316 2.27 -0.23 -11.95
C TYR A 316 2.49 0.29 -10.53
N TYR A 317 2.69 1.59 -10.38
CA TYR A 317 2.70 2.25 -9.08
C TYR A 317 1.57 3.30 -9.02
N ASP A 318 1.56 4.24 -9.95
CA ASP A 318 0.51 5.24 -10.13
C ASP A 318 0.38 5.63 -11.61
N SER A 319 -0.50 6.58 -11.94
CA SER A 319 -0.76 6.99 -13.33
C SER A 319 0.46 7.57 -14.06
N ASN A 320 1.47 8.03 -13.34
CA ASN A 320 2.71 8.63 -13.86
C ASN A 320 3.90 7.67 -13.82
N ASN A 321 3.75 6.48 -13.22
CA ASN A 321 4.85 5.57 -12.90
C ASN A 321 4.46 4.10 -13.15
N TRP A 322 4.86 3.57 -14.31
CA TRP A 322 4.58 2.19 -14.72
C TRP A 322 5.50 1.71 -15.85
N LEU A 323 5.65 0.40 -15.99
CA LEU A 323 6.36 -0.29 -17.09
C LEU A 323 5.41 -1.27 -17.77
N TYR A 324 5.32 -1.27 -19.10
CA TYR A 324 4.30 -2.00 -19.85
C TYR A 324 4.87 -2.72 -21.09
N LEU A 325 4.94 -4.04 -21.00
CA LEU A 325 5.26 -4.95 -22.11
C LEU A 325 3.96 -5.35 -22.81
N HIS A 326 3.79 -4.94 -24.06
CA HIS A 326 2.47 -5.02 -24.72
C HIS A 326 2.55 -5.26 -26.22
N LEU A 327 1.45 -5.79 -26.75
CA LEU A 327 1.16 -5.80 -28.18
C LEU A 327 0.49 -4.49 -28.59
N THR A 328 0.87 -3.96 -29.74
CA THR A 328 0.25 -2.85 -30.47
C THR A 328 0.23 -3.15 -31.97
N TYR A 329 -0.29 -2.26 -32.82
CA TYR A 329 -0.29 -2.44 -34.28
C TYR A 329 0.93 -1.80 -34.95
N SER A 330 1.54 -2.51 -35.91
CA SER A 330 2.55 -1.96 -36.82
C SER A 330 1.92 -1.67 -38.18
N GLU A 331 1.85 -0.41 -38.57
CA GLU A 331 1.35 -0.01 -39.89
C GLU A 331 2.28 -0.47 -41.03
N GLU A 332 3.60 -0.46 -40.81
CA GLU A 332 4.60 -0.88 -41.80
C GLU A 332 4.47 -2.36 -42.17
N ALA A 333 4.27 -3.22 -41.16
CA ALA A 333 4.16 -4.66 -41.35
C ALA A 333 2.71 -5.15 -41.45
N ALA A 334 1.73 -4.25 -41.25
CA ALA A 334 0.30 -4.54 -41.19
C ALA A 334 -0.07 -5.71 -40.26
N CYS A 335 0.55 -5.76 -39.08
CA CYS A 335 0.32 -6.83 -38.10
C CYS A 335 0.64 -6.39 -36.66
N PRO A 336 0.24 -7.19 -35.65
CA PRO A 336 0.58 -6.89 -34.26
C PRO A 336 2.10 -6.91 -34.04
N MET A 337 2.57 -6.11 -33.09
CA MET A 337 3.97 -5.95 -32.73
C MET A 337 4.10 -5.85 -31.22
N LEU A 338 5.01 -6.63 -30.65
CA LEU A 338 5.44 -6.52 -29.26
C LEU A 338 6.38 -5.33 -29.09
N THR A 339 6.14 -4.52 -28.07
CA THR A 339 7.03 -3.42 -27.67
C THR A 339 6.91 -3.12 -26.17
N VAL A 340 7.68 -2.13 -25.71
CA VAL A 340 7.75 -1.72 -24.30
C VAL A 340 7.52 -0.22 -24.22
N LEU A 341 6.66 0.18 -23.29
CA LEU A 341 6.38 1.56 -22.93
C LEU A 341 6.56 1.73 -21.43
N GLN A 342 7.12 2.86 -21.01
CA GLN A 342 7.28 3.20 -19.60
C GLN A 342 6.82 4.63 -19.36
N ALA A 343 6.13 4.86 -18.25
CA ALA A 343 6.01 6.17 -17.65
C ALA A 343 6.97 6.23 -16.45
N LYS A 344 7.96 7.12 -16.51
CA LYS A 344 8.92 7.35 -15.44
C LYS A 344 8.81 8.81 -15.02
N LEU A 345 8.24 9.06 -13.83
CA LEU A 345 8.01 10.41 -13.31
C LEU A 345 7.19 11.27 -14.28
N GLY A 346 6.12 10.70 -14.83
CA GLY A 346 5.25 11.35 -15.81
C GLY A 346 5.84 11.47 -17.22
N LYS A 347 7.10 11.08 -17.42
CA LYS A 347 7.74 11.09 -18.76
C LYS A 347 7.51 9.76 -19.46
N ARG A 348 7.00 9.83 -20.68
CA ARG A 348 6.88 8.70 -21.59
C ARG A 348 8.25 8.29 -22.13
N VAL A 349 8.60 7.02 -21.98
CA VAL A 349 9.83 6.40 -22.47
C VAL A 349 9.49 5.19 -23.34
N GLU A 350 10.04 5.14 -24.54
CA GLU A 350 9.85 4.05 -25.51
C GLU A 350 11.14 3.28 -25.77
N TYR A 351 10.99 2.01 -26.15
CA TYR A 351 12.12 1.11 -26.44
C TYR A 351 12.09 0.63 -27.90
N PRO A 352 12.34 1.53 -28.89
CA PRO A 352 12.13 1.23 -30.31
C PRO A 352 13.02 0.09 -30.85
N HIS A 353 14.21 -0.12 -30.28
CA HIS A 353 15.12 -1.20 -30.67
C HIS A 353 14.67 -2.59 -30.19
N HIS A 354 13.64 -2.66 -29.34
CA HIS A 354 13.11 -3.88 -28.75
C HIS A 354 11.70 -4.21 -29.28
N ARG A 355 11.48 -3.98 -30.57
CA ARG A 355 10.24 -4.32 -31.27
C ARG A 355 10.33 -5.70 -31.90
N ARG A 356 9.24 -6.46 -31.88
CA ARG A 356 9.12 -7.78 -32.55
C ARG A 356 7.76 -7.89 -33.22
N LEU A 357 7.73 -8.27 -34.49
CA LEU A 357 6.48 -8.55 -35.18
C LEU A 357 5.86 -9.82 -34.62
N MET A 358 4.56 -9.79 -34.36
CA MET A 358 3.79 -10.87 -33.75
C MET A 358 2.51 -11.12 -34.58
N PRO A 359 2.63 -11.61 -35.83
CA PRO A 359 1.50 -11.66 -36.76
C PRO A 359 0.29 -12.47 -36.26
N THR A 360 0.54 -13.43 -35.36
CA THR A 360 -0.52 -14.27 -34.77
C THR A 360 -1.36 -13.54 -33.72
N GLY A 361 -0.84 -12.45 -33.14
CA GLY A 361 -1.43 -11.76 -31.99
C GLY A 361 -1.49 -12.61 -30.71
N LYS A 362 -0.87 -13.80 -30.70
CA LYS A 362 -0.90 -14.75 -29.58
C LYS A 362 0.48 -14.88 -28.97
N ILE A 363 0.62 -14.52 -27.71
CA ILE A 363 1.94 -14.46 -27.07
C ILE A 363 1.84 -14.74 -25.57
N GLU A 364 2.88 -15.35 -25.02
CA GLU A 364 3.10 -15.36 -23.58
C GLU A 364 4.11 -14.29 -23.19
N LEU A 365 3.79 -13.52 -22.16
CA LEU A 365 4.60 -12.41 -21.66
C LEU A 365 5.09 -12.75 -20.26
N LYS A 366 6.30 -12.27 -19.94
CA LYS A 366 6.91 -12.43 -18.63
C LYS A 366 7.67 -11.18 -18.21
N VAL A 367 7.47 -10.78 -16.96
CA VAL A 367 8.34 -9.84 -16.25
C VAL A 367 8.97 -10.58 -15.08
N ILE A 368 10.30 -10.59 -14.98
CA ILE A 368 11.03 -11.08 -13.82
C ILE A 368 11.51 -9.85 -13.07
N TYR A 369 11.09 -9.71 -11.81
CA TYR A 369 11.48 -8.61 -10.95
C TYR A 369 12.48 -9.10 -9.91
N GLN A 370 13.61 -8.40 -9.79
CA GLN A 370 14.67 -8.69 -8.84
C GLN A 370 15.27 -7.39 -8.30
N ASN A 371 14.97 -7.07 -7.03
CA ASN A 371 15.51 -5.93 -6.29
C ASN A 371 15.52 -4.59 -7.07
N GLY A 372 14.40 -4.23 -7.69
CA GLY A 372 14.29 -2.98 -8.44
C GLY A 372 14.77 -3.06 -9.89
N VAL A 373 15.11 -4.25 -10.40
CA VAL A 373 15.41 -4.48 -11.81
C VAL A 373 14.34 -5.39 -12.41
N ALA A 374 13.85 -5.02 -13.60
CA ALA A 374 12.91 -5.81 -14.38
C ALA A 374 13.57 -6.39 -15.63
N LYS A 375 13.41 -7.69 -15.84
CA LYS A 375 13.75 -8.40 -17.08
C LYS A 375 12.48 -8.75 -17.84
N LEU A 376 12.45 -8.47 -19.13
CA LEU A 376 11.28 -8.67 -19.98
C LEU A 376 11.52 -9.81 -20.95
N ALA A 377 10.60 -10.77 -20.99
CA ALA A 377 10.69 -11.93 -21.85
C ALA A 377 9.34 -12.27 -22.48
N TYR A 378 9.38 -12.96 -23.61
CA TYR A 378 8.18 -13.44 -24.31
C TYR A 378 8.41 -14.82 -24.92
N ARG A 379 7.34 -15.46 -25.38
CA ARG A 379 7.39 -16.62 -26.29
C ARG A 379 6.11 -16.75 -27.10
N GLU A 380 6.23 -17.15 -28.36
CA GLU A 380 5.10 -17.66 -29.17
C GLU A 380 5.01 -19.19 -29.08
N ASP A 381 6.17 -19.85 -28.94
CA ASP A 381 6.31 -21.30 -28.82
C ASP A 381 6.76 -21.73 -27.41
N GLN A 382 7.51 -22.82 -27.26
CA GLN A 382 7.85 -23.38 -25.95
C GLN A 382 8.98 -22.63 -25.22
N LYS A 383 9.92 -22.02 -25.94
CA LYS A 383 11.14 -21.41 -25.37
C LYS A 383 10.95 -19.93 -25.09
N TRP A 384 11.32 -19.47 -23.89
CA TRP A 384 11.37 -18.06 -23.54
C TRP A 384 12.54 -17.35 -24.24
N GLU A 385 12.25 -16.21 -24.85
CA GLU A 385 13.21 -15.26 -25.40
C GLU A 385 13.27 -14.02 -24.53
N ILE A 386 14.48 -13.55 -24.21
CA ILE A 386 14.67 -12.30 -23.49
C ILE A 386 14.56 -11.15 -24.50
N LEU A 387 13.66 -10.22 -24.21
CA LEU A 387 13.51 -8.99 -24.97
C LEU A 387 14.45 -7.90 -24.44
N ILE A 388 14.48 -7.71 -23.13
CA ILE A 388 15.34 -6.76 -22.43
C ILE A 388 15.84 -7.43 -21.15
N GLU A 389 17.16 -7.47 -20.96
CA GLU A 389 17.79 -8.11 -19.79
C GLU A 389 17.56 -7.30 -18.51
N ASP A 390 17.80 -5.98 -18.54
CA ASP A 390 17.79 -5.14 -17.35
C ASP A 390 17.11 -3.78 -17.61
N ILE A 391 16.03 -3.52 -16.86
CA ILE A 391 15.38 -2.20 -16.77
C ILE A 391 15.36 -1.78 -15.31
N ASP A 392 15.96 -0.62 -15.00
CA ASP A 392 15.83 0.00 -13.69
C ASP A 392 14.38 0.47 -13.46
N VAL A 393 13.75 -0.17 -12.47
CA VAL A 393 12.41 0.12 -11.97
C VAL A 393 12.42 0.38 -10.46
N SER A 394 13.58 0.63 -9.86
CA SER A 394 13.73 0.88 -8.42
C SER A 394 12.93 2.11 -7.96
N TYR A 395 12.72 3.07 -8.86
CA TYR A 395 11.90 4.27 -8.63
C TYR A 395 10.41 3.96 -8.43
N LEU A 396 9.91 2.76 -8.78
CA LEU A 396 8.54 2.33 -8.49
C LEU A 396 8.40 1.98 -7.00
N SER A 397 8.58 2.99 -6.15
CA SER A 397 8.60 2.94 -4.69
C SER A 397 8.04 4.22 -4.10
N ASP A 398 7.63 4.18 -2.84
CA ASP A 398 7.03 5.31 -2.13
C ASP A 398 7.90 6.58 -2.19
N GLU A 399 9.22 6.44 -2.19
CA GLU A 399 10.19 7.54 -2.25
C GLU A 399 10.61 7.89 -3.68
N GLY A 400 10.50 6.94 -4.61
CA GLY A 400 11.05 7.08 -5.95
C GLY A 400 10.14 7.82 -6.92
N VAL A 401 8.83 7.85 -6.68
CA VAL A 401 7.84 8.31 -7.67
C VAL A 401 7.60 9.83 -7.73
N ASN A 402 8.07 10.59 -6.74
CA ASN A 402 7.93 12.06 -6.72
C ASN A 402 9.02 12.81 -7.47
N GLY A 403 10.13 12.15 -7.83
CA GLY A 403 11.22 12.76 -8.59
C GLY A 403 12.08 13.77 -7.80
N GLU A 404 11.62 14.26 -6.65
CA GLU A 404 12.37 15.12 -5.74
C GLU A 404 12.93 14.31 -4.56
N PRO A 405 14.26 14.36 -4.30
CA PRO A 405 14.85 13.76 -3.11
C PRO A 405 14.33 14.43 -1.83
N GLY A 406 13.80 13.65 -0.87
CA GLY A 406 13.43 14.15 0.46
C GLY A 406 11.93 14.18 0.76
N GLU A 407 11.06 13.85 -0.20
CA GLU A 407 9.61 13.72 0.05
C GLU A 407 9.13 12.29 -0.22
N ILE A 408 8.22 11.79 0.63
CA ILE A 408 7.49 10.54 0.35
C ILE A 408 6.36 10.87 -0.60
N GLY A 409 6.49 10.41 -1.84
CA GLY A 409 5.59 10.75 -2.93
C GLY A 409 4.48 9.77 -3.22
N GLY A 410 4.70 8.53 -2.82
CA GLY A 410 3.79 7.44 -3.04
C GLY A 410 3.34 6.79 -1.74
N PHE A 411 2.14 6.24 -1.77
CA PHE A 411 1.52 5.51 -0.64
C PHE A 411 0.92 4.17 -1.10
N THR A 412 1.30 3.70 -2.29
CA THR A 412 0.59 2.64 -3.02
C THR A 412 1.29 1.27 -2.91
N GLY A 413 2.62 1.24 -2.97
CA GLY A 413 3.40 0.03 -3.24
C GLY A 413 3.30 -0.44 -4.70
N LEU A 414 4.19 -1.35 -5.10
CA LEU A 414 4.29 -1.89 -6.46
C LEU A 414 3.19 -2.92 -6.76
N PHE A 415 2.62 -2.80 -7.96
CA PHE A 415 1.63 -3.74 -8.49
C PHE A 415 2.13 -4.40 -9.78
N ASN A 416 1.66 -5.62 -10.02
CA ASN A 416 1.79 -6.35 -11.27
C ASN A 416 0.45 -6.35 -11.98
N PHE A 417 0.37 -5.94 -13.25
CA PHE A 417 -0.91 -5.78 -13.91
C PHE A 417 -0.98 -6.42 -15.29
N ILE A 418 -2.19 -6.81 -15.67
CA ILE A 418 -2.61 -7.00 -17.05
C ILE A 418 -3.64 -5.93 -17.40
N GLY A 419 -3.63 -5.48 -18.64
CA GLY A 419 -4.53 -4.40 -19.05
C GLY A 419 -4.52 -4.13 -20.54
N SER A 420 -5.47 -3.31 -20.97
CA SER A 420 -5.64 -2.90 -22.35
C SER A 420 -6.01 -1.42 -22.45
N VAL A 421 -5.56 -0.77 -23.52
CA VAL A 421 -5.88 0.62 -23.86
C VAL A 421 -6.42 0.65 -25.27
N ASP A 422 -7.43 1.47 -25.50
CA ASP A 422 -7.97 1.75 -26.83
C ASP A 422 -8.32 3.23 -26.89
N ALA A 423 -7.40 4.02 -27.46
CA ALA A 423 -7.67 5.43 -27.74
C ALA A 423 -8.17 5.66 -29.18
N HIS A 424 -8.57 4.59 -29.88
CA HIS A 424 -9.08 4.63 -31.24
C HIS A 424 -10.61 4.70 -31.23
N GLN A 425 -11.29 3.59 -30.93
CA GLN A 425 -12.75 3.46 -31.00
C GLN A 425 -13.38 2.82 -29.75
N HIS A 426 -12.59 2.40 -28.77
CA HIS A 426 -13.05 1.68 -27.57
C HIS A 426 -13.85 0.41 -27.91
N ASP A 427 -13.47 -0.29 -28.98
CA ASP A 427 -14.11 -1.52 -29.45
C ASP A 427 -13.16 -2.72 -29.48
N SER A 428 -11.86 -2.50 -29.26
CA SER A 428 -10.89 -3.57 -29.09
C SER A 428 -11.02 -4.28 -27.73
N PHE A 429 -10.54 -5.52 -27.69
CA PHE A 429 -10.47 -6.33 -26.49
C PHE A 429 -9.29 -7.29 -26.54
N ALA A 430 -8.79 -7.64 -25.36
CA ALA A 430 -7.71 -8.60 -25.15
C ALA A 430 -8.21 -9.79 -24.34
N ASP A 431 -7.89 -11.00 -24.79
CA ASP A 431 -8.23 -12.23 -24.09
C ASP A 431 -6.98 -12.80 -23.40
N PHE A 432 -7.04 -12.98 -22.09
CA PHE A 432 -5.97 -13.57 -21.28
C PHE A 432 -6.41 -14.98 -20.83
N SER A 433 -5.58 -16.00 -21.03
CA SER A 433 -5.93 -17.38 -20.59
C SER A 433 -5.47 -17.72 -19.18
N TYR A 434 -4.40 -17.09 -18.70
CA TYR A 434 -3.94 -17.23 -17.31
C TYR A 434 -3.22 -15.96 -16.85
N TYR A 435 -3.13 -15.77 -15.54
CA TYR A 435 -2.25 -14.80 -14.88
C TYR A 435 -1.56 -15.49 -13.71
N ALA A 436 -0.23 -15.42 -13.66
CA ALA A 436 0.53 -16.06 -12.59
C ALA A 436 1.65 -15.16 -12.07
N VAL A 437 1.63 -14.86 -10.77
CA VAL A 437 2.74 -14.28 -10.01
C VAL A 437 3.32 -15.39 -9.14
N LYS A 438 4.61 -15.66 -9.31
CA LYS A 438 5.34 -16.67 -8.54
C LYS A 438 6.52 -16.02 -7.84
N ASN A 439 6.49 -16.04 -6.52
CA ASN A 439 7.59 -15.58 -5.69
C ASN A 439 8.73 -16.60 -5.77
N VAL A 440 9.92 -16.11 -6.05
CA VAL A 440 11.12 -16.96 -6.10
C VAL A 440 11.76 -16.87 -4.72
N THR A 441 11.66 -17.94 -3.93
CA THR A 441 12.51 -18.07 -2.74
C THR A 441 13.93 -18.29 -3.23
N ASN A 442 14.84 -17.36 -2.93
CA ASN A 442 16.26 -17.67 -3.02
C ASN A 442 16.50 -18.88 -2.11
N ALA A 443 16.99 -19.97 -2.70
CA ALA A 443 17.39 -21.18 -1.99
C ALA A 443 18.58 -20.91 -1.08
#